data_AF-A0A965PCZ2-F1
#
_entry.id   AF-A0A965PCZ2-F1
#
_cell.length_a   1.000
_cell.length_b   1.000
_cell.length_c   1.000
_cell.angle_alpha   90.00
_cell.angle_beta   90.00
_cell.angle_gamma   90.00
#
_symmetry.space_group_name_H-M   'P 1'
#
loop_
_entity.id
_entity.type
_entity.pdbx_description
1 polymer ?
#
loop_
_entity_poly.entity_id
_entity_poly.type
_entity_poly.pdbx_seq_one_letter_code
_entity_poly.pdbx_strand_id
1 'polypeptide(L)'
;MRYFKFTQISGETGRSWAFAQPVSGPSFPNLPGITNIIKLDHDSFYYVGEISGETDIPTIQEYQDAISYLADENNRPQRTPDQPLIPEVPEDSPWRVAERTANRYQNYVNNGNLCFEITFEEYAQELEKTVTFHINKRKATIYDEEKSFRQSIFSKYDETAAIAGIYKYQEALELLANENALAPQVRQEATIRGVSPSVMATRIKDNHESFRTKETKIAGIRGLIQDRLNNFVFDVNDAVGSYNEFYSLDIIGTRTEMRLNPEAPGEQIETTVNITVPKYELALEQRFYQT
;
A
#
# COMPACT_ATOMS: atom_id res chain seq x y z
N MET A 1 11.60 -12.08 -19.76
CA MET A 1 10.77 -11.99 -18.53
C MET A 1 9.33 -12.06 -18.95
N ARG A 2 8.49 -12.77 -18.22
CA ARG A 2 7.05 -12.96 -18.53
C ARG A 2 6.22 -12.45 -17.36
N TYR A 3 5.04 -11.94 -17.64
CA TYR A 3 4.16 -11.34 -16.65
C TYR A 3 2.84 -12.09 -16.62
N PHE A 4 2.28 -12.28 -15.43
CA PHE A 4 1.02 -12.98 -15.26
C PHE A 4 0.07 -12.20 -14.37
N LYS A 5 -1.22 -12.17 -14.74
CA LYS A 5 -2.33 -11.75 -13.87
C LYS A 5 -3.13 -12.98 -13.46
N PHE A 6 -3.36 -13.18 -12.17
CA PHE A 6 -3.97 -14.43 -11.68
C PHE A 6 -4.78 -14.23 -10.40
N THR A 7 -5.65 -15.19 -10.08
CA THR A 7 -6.40 -15.26 -8.82
C THR A 7 -5.78 -16.29 -7.88
N GLN A 8 -6.01 -16.15 -6.57
CA GLN A 8 -5.72 -17.25 -5.65
C GLN A 8 -6.61 -18.46 -5.94
N ILE A 9 -6.06 -19.66 -5.76
CA ILE A 9 -6.71 -20.94 -6.00
C ILE A 9 -6.81 -21.77 -4.72
N SER A 10 -7.64 -22.80 -4.74
CA SER A 10 -7.65 -23.89 -3.77
C SER A 10 -6.43 -24.79 -3.99
N GLY A 11 -5.67 -25.07 -2.93
CA GLY A 11 -4.55 -26.01 -3.00
C GLY A 11 -4.96 -27.46 -3.35
N GLU A 12 -6.20 -27.86 -3.03
CA GLU A 12 -6.71 -29.20 -3.30
C GLU A 12 -7.36 -29.34 -4.68
N THR A 13 -8.15 -28.33 -5.10
CA THR A 13 -8.98 -28.43 -6.30
C THR A 13 -8.45 -27.63 -7.49
N GLY A 14 -7.47 -26.75 -7.27
CA GLY A 14 -6.94 -25.86 -8.31
C GLY A 14 -7.93 -24.80 -8.81
N ARG A 15 -9.12 -24.68 -8.21
CA ARG A 15 -10.16 -23.72 -8.58
C ARG A 15 -9.96 -22.38 -7.87
N SER A 16 -10.42 -21.26 -8.46
CA SER A 16 -10.33 -19.95 -7.80
C SER A 16 -10.97 -19.97 -6.42
N TRP A 17 -10.25 -19.44 -5.44
CA TRP A 17 -10.80 -19.14 -4.13
C TRP A 17 -11.87 -18.04 -4.19
N ALA A 18 -11.79 -17.15 -5.19
CA ALA A 18 -12.72 -16.05 -5.40
C ALA A 18 -14.11 -16.50 -5.88
N PHE A 19 -14.20 -17.62 -6.61
CA PHE A 19 -15.45 -18.05 -7.27
C PHE A 19 -16.07 -19.30 -6.67
N ALA A 20 -15.29 -20.14 -6.00
CA ALA A 20 -15.78 -21.32 -5.30
C ALA A 20 -15.07 -21.37 -3.95
N GLN A 21 -15.73 -20.95 -2.85
CA GLN A 21 -15.18 -21.00 -1.50
C GLN A 21 -14.76 -22.44 -1.15
N PRO A 22 -13.48 -22.82 -1.28
CA PRO A 22 -13.06 -24.20 -1.12
C PRO A 22 -12.81 -24.49 0.36
N VAL A 23 -12.88 -25.77 0.73
CA VAL A 23 -12.64 -26.24 2.10
C VAL A 23 -11.19 -26.02 2.54
N SER A 24 -10.24 -25.98 1.59
CA SER A 24 -8.83 -25.65 1.80
C SER A 24 -8.56 -24.14 1.71
N GLY A 25 -7.62 -23.62 2.49
CA GLY A 25 -7.19 -22.22 2.44
C GLY A 25 -6.64 -21.76 1.08
N PRO A 26 -6.52 -20.44 0.85
CA PRO A 26 -6.05 -19.88 -0.41
C PRO A 26 -4.57 -20.21 -0.67
N SER A 27 -4.25 -20.60 -1.90
CA SER A 27 -2.88 -20.80 -2.40
C SER A 27 -2.66 -20.05 -3.71
N PHE A 28 -1.40 -19.79 -4.07
CA PHE A 28 -1.07 -19.25 -5.39
C PHE A 28 -1.10 -20.36 -6.45
N PRO A 29 -1.36 -20.02 -7.73
CA PRO A 29 -1.19 -20.97 -8.81
C PRO A 29 0.26 -21.47 -8.84
N ASN A 30 0.43 -22.75 -9.16
CA ASN A 30 1.75 -23.36 -9.27
C ASN A 30 2.41 -22.88 -10.58
N LEU A 31 2.95 -21.66 -10.54
CA LEU A 31 3.73 -21.04 -11.61
C LEU A 31 5.21 -21.10 -11.21
N PRO A 32 5.98 -22.06 -11.73
CA PRO A 32 7.38 -22.21 -11.36
C PRO A 32 8.18 -20.93 -11.63
N GLY A 33 8.91 -20.45 -10.63
CA GLY A 33 9.75 -19.26 -10.76
C GLY A 33 9.02 -17.92 -10.68
N ILE A 34 7.74 -17.90 -10.26
CA ILE A 34 7.04 -16.63 -10.02
C ILE A 34 7.64 -15.86 -8.84
N THR A 35 7.94 -14.59 -9.08
CA THR A 35 8.48 -13.61 -8.13
C THR A 35 7.67 -12.32 -8.24
N ASN A 36 7.97 -11.34 -7.37
CA ASN A 36 7.34 -10.01 -7.38
C ASN A 36 5.81 -10.06 -7.40
N ILE A 37 5.23 -10.95 -6.58
CA ILE A 37 3.78 -11.11 -6.49
C ILE A 37 3.17 -9.89 -5.80
N ILE A 38 2.35 -9.14 -6.54
CA ILE A 38 1.69 -7.93 -6.08
C ILE A 38 0.18 -8.16 -6.13
N LYS A 39 -0.51 -7.87 -5.02
CA LYS A 39 -1.97 -7.86 -4.99
C LYS A 39 -2.49 -6.57 -5.63
N LEU A 40 -3.50 -6.68 -6.48
CA LEU A 40 -4.14 -5.53 -7.10
C LEU A 40 -5.20 -4.96 -6.16
N ASP A 41 -4.89 -3.89 -5.43
CA ASP A 41 -5.84 -3.33 -4.47
C ASP A 41 -7.08 -2.70 -5.12
N HIS A 42 -6.97 -2.31 -6.39
CA HIS A 42 -8.10 -1.84 -7.19
C HIS A 42 -9.02 -3.00 -7.67
N ASP A 43 -8.52 -4.24 -7.67
CA ASP A 43 -9.25 -5.44 -8.02
C ASP A 43 -8.80 -6.61 -7.12
N SER A 44 -9.35 -6.63 -5.90
CA SER A 44 -8.85 -7.43 -4.77
C SER A 44 -8.79 -8.95 -4.97
N PHE A 45 -9.36 -9.45 -6.06
CA PHE A 45 -9.34 -10.87 -6.44
C PHE A 45 -8.08 -11.25 -7.20
N TYR A 46 -7.41 -10.28 -7.81
CA TYR A 46 -6.28 -10.51 -8.69
C TYR A 46 -4.95 -10.11 -8.08
N TYR A 47 -3.94 -10.78 -8.60
CA TYR A 47 -2.54 -10.59 -8.34
C TYR A 47 -1.83 -10.46 -9.68
N VAL A 48 -0.71 -9.78 -9.69
CA VAL A 48 0.25 -9.82 -10.79
C VAL A 48 1.58 -10.37 -10.29
N GLY A 49 2.36 -10.97 -11.17
CA GLY A 49 3.69 -11.46 -10.83
C GLY A 49 4.56 -11.65 -12.06
N GLU A 50 5.84 -11.80 -11.79
CA GLU A 50 6.89 -11.88 -12.80
C GLU A 50 7.51 -13.28 -12.80
N ILE A 51 7.84 -13.80 -13.97
CA ILE A 51 8.66 -15.00 -14.09
C ILE A 51 9.94 -14.67 -14.84
N SER A 52 11.07 -14.90 -14.17
CA SER A 52 12.41 -14.74 -14.73
C SER A 52 12.99 -16.11 -15.11
N GLY A 53 13.62 -16.20 -16.27
CA GLY A 53 14.32 -17.41 -16.74
C GLY A 53 13.51 -18.26 -17.71
N GLU A 54 14.07 -19.41 -18.07
CA GLU A 54 13.43 -20.41 -18.91
C GLU A 54 12.41 -21.19 -18.07
N THR A 55 11.20 -21.33 -18.59
CA THR A 55 10.08 -21.96 -17.90
C THR A 55 9.47 -23.04 -18.76
N ASP A 56 9.07 -24.16 -18.17
CA ASP A 56 8.32 -25.21 -18.89
C ASP A 56 6.88 -24.80 -19.25
N ILE A 57 6.45 -23.59 -18.87
CA ILE A 57 5.16 -23.00 -19.24
C ILE A 57 5.27 -22.54 -20.70
N PRO A 58 4.45 -23.05 -21.64
CA PRO A 58 4.39 -22.49 -22.99
C PRO A 58 3.98 -21.01 -22.99
N THR A 59 4.43 -20.25 -23.97
CA THR A 59 3.99 -18.88 -24.24
C THR A 59 2.56 -18.86 -24.80
N ILE A 60 1.90 -17.72 -24.68
CA ILE A 60 0.59 -17.50 -25.31
C ILE A 60 0.64 -17.72 -26.83
N GLN A 61 1.75 -17.36 -27.49
CA GLN A 61 1.93 -17.59 -28.92
C GLN A 61 2.06 -19.08 -29.24
N GLU A 62 2.90 -19.82 -28.51
CA GLU A 62 3.04 -21.28 -28.69
C GLU A 62 1.70 -22.00 -28.46
N TYR A 63 0.89 -21.51 -27.52
CA TYR A 63 -0.48 -22.00 -27.34
C TYR A 63 -1.37 -21.70 -28.54
N GLN A 64 -1.38 -20.46 -29.04
CA GLN A 64 -2.18 -20.07 -30.21
C GLN A 64 -1.76 -20.85 -31.46
N ASP A 65 -0.46 -21.06 -31.66
CA ASP A 65 0.10 -21.86 -32.75
C ASP A 65 -0.33 -23.33 -32.61
N ALA A 66 -0.24 -23.91 -31.41
CA ALA A 66 -0.67 -25.28 -31.14
C ALA A 66 -2.18 -25.48 -31.39
N ILE A 67 -3.02 -24.55 -30.92
CA ILE A 67 -4.47 -24.60 -31.16
C ILE A 67 -4.79 -24.46 -32.64
N SER A 68 -4.12 -23.54 -33.34
CA SER A 68 -4.28 -23.36 -34.79
C SER A 68 -3.88 -24.62 -35.55
N TYR A 69 -2.78 -25.26 -35.16
CA TYR A 69 -2.32 -26.52 -35.73
C TYR A 69 -3.34 -27.65 -35.55
N LEU A 70 -3.90 -27.80 -34.34
CA LEU A 70 -4.89 -28.81 -34.00
C LEU A 70 -6.26 -28.57 -34.66
N ALA A 71 -6.58 -27.31 -35.00
CA ALA A 71 -7.82 -26.93 -35.65
C ALA A 71 -7.83 -27.24 -37.16
N ASP A 72 -6.67 -27.32 -37.80
CA ASP A 72 -6.54 -27.67 -39.22
C ASP A 72 -6.77 -29.18 -39.43
N GLU A 73 -7.80 -29.53 -40.19
CA GLU A 73 -8.18 -30.92 -40.47
C GLU A 73 -7.10 -31.69 -41.23
N ASN A 74 -6.26 -31.01 -42.01
CA ASN A 74 -5.15 -31.64 -42.73
C ASN A 74 -4.06 -32.17 -41.79
N ASN A 75 -3.96 -31.61 -40.58
CA ASN A 75 -3.00 -32.02 -39.57
C ASN A 75 -3.52 -33.14 -38.66
N ARG A 76 -4.78 -33.56 -38.81
CA ARG A 76 -5.33 -34.65 -38.01
C ARG A 76 -4.72 -35.99 -38.45
N PRO A 77 -4.38 -36.88 -37.50
CA PRO A 77 -3.97 -38.24 -37.81
C PRO A 77 -5.05 -38.94 -38.64
N GLN A 78 -4.73 -39.24 -39.90
CA GLN A 78 -5.64 -39.91 -40.82
C GLN A 78 -5.75 -41.39 -40.43
N ARG A 79 -6.98 -41.86 -40.24
CA ARG A 79 -7.24 -43.28 -39.97
C ARG A 79 -7.22 -44.06 -41.28
N THR A 80 -6.37 -45.06 -41.38
CA THR A 80 -6.49 -46.04 -42.48
C THR A 80 -7.54 -47.10 -42.12
N PRO A 81 -8.23 -47.71 -43.12
CA PRO A 81 -9.30 -48.67 -42.89
C PRO A 81 -8.92 -49.86 -41.98
N ASP A 82 -7.64 -50.22 -41.97
CA ASP A 82 -7.09 -51.37 -41.24
C ASP A 82 -6.57 -51.02 -39.84
N GLN A 83 -6.67 -49.76 -39.40
CA GLN A 83 -6.22 -49.32 -38.08
C GLN A 83 -7.29 -49.48 -36.99
N PRO A 84 -6.86 -49.77 -35.74
CA PRO A 84 -7.76 -49.80 -34.58
C PRO A 84 -8.54 -48.48 -34.44
N LEU A 85 -9.68 -48.54 -33.74
CA LEU A 85 -10.59 -47.39 -33.54
C LEU A 85 -9.90 -46.16 -32.94
N ILE A 86 -8.76 -46.35 -32.27
CA ILE A 86 -7.88 -45.30 -31.77
C ILE A 86 -6.52 -45.52 -32.44
N PRO A 87 -6.14 -44.73 -33.46
CA PRO A 87 -4.81 -44.82 -34.06
C PRO A 87 -3.75 -44.43 -33.02
N GLU A 88 -2.71 -45.26 -32.86
CA GLU A 88 -1.54 -44.91 -32.05
C GLU A 88 -0.77 -43.80 -32.75
N VAL A 89 -0.96 -42.57 -32.29
CA VAL A 89 -0.21 -41.40 -32.77
C VAL A 89 1.14 -41.38 -32.05
N PRO A 90 2.29 -41.40 -32.76
CA PRO A 90 3.61 -41.35 -32.14
C PRO A 90 3.75 -40.15 -31.20
N GLU A 91 4.36 -40.36 -30.03
CA GLU A 91 4.54 -39.33 -29.01
C GLU A 91 5.32 -38.12 -29.51
N ASP A 92 6.27 -38.31 -30.42
CA ASP A 92 7.08 -37.26 -31.03
C ASP A 92 6.41 -36.59 -32.24
N SER A 93 5.23 -37.03 -32.65
CA SER A 93 4.53 -36.44 -33.80
C SER A 93 4.17 -34.96 -33.54
N PRO A 94 4.15 -34.11 -34.57
CA PRO A 94 3.73 -32.71 -34.45
C PRO A 94 2.35 -32.54 -33.81
N TRP A 95 1.42 -33.46 -34.08
CA TRP A 95 0.08 -33.46 -33.47
C TRP A 95 0.14 -33.71 -31.96
N ARG A 96 0.91 -34.70 -31.49
CA ARG A 96 1.10 -34.95 -30.05
C ARG A 96 1.86 -33.83 -29.36
N VAL A 97 2.84 -33.24 -30.02
CA VAL A 97 3.56 -32.06 -29.50
C VAL A 97 2.61 -30.88 -29.33
N ALA A 98 1.79 -30.56 -30.34
CA ALA A 98 0.79 -29.49 -30.26
C ALA A 98 -0.27 -29.78 -29.17
N GLU A 99 -0.78 -31.00 -29.09
CA GLU A 99 -1.71 -31.45 -28.04
C GLU A 99 -1.11 -31.27 -26.64
N ARG A 100 0.13 -31.73 -26.41
CA ARG A 100 0.81 -31.55 -25.11
C ARG A 100 1.07 -30.09 -24.79
N THR A 101 1.43 -29.27 -25.78
CA THR A 101 1.65 -27.83 -25.59
C THR A 101 0.34 -27.13 -25.23
N ALA A 102 -0.76 -27.41 -25.94
CA ALA A 102 -2.08 -26.89 -25.62
C ALA A 102 -2.56 -27.31 -24.22
N ASN A 103 -2.43 -28.60 -23.89
CA ASN A 103 -2.82 -29.13 -22.58
C ASN A 103 -1.96 -28.57 -21.43
N ARG A 104 -0.64 -28.45 -21.63
CA ARG A 104 0.25 -27.81 -20.63
C ARG A 104 -0.17 -26.37 -20.38
N TYR A 105 -0.38 -25.58 -21.44
CA TYR A 105 -0.81 -24.19 -21.27
C TYR A 105 -2.19 -24.09 -20.59
N GLN A 106 -3.16 -24.93 -20.96
CA GLN A 106 -4.49 -24.94 -20.31
C GLN A 106 -4.42 -25.33 -18.83
N ASN A 107 -3.55 -26.27 -18.45
CA ASN A 107 -3.33 -26.63 -17.05
C ASN A 107 -2.78 -25.46 -16.22
N TYR A 108 -2.03 -24.54 -16.83
CA TYR A 108 -1.46 -23.37 -16.15
C TYR A 108 -2.35 -22.11 -16.24
N VAL A 109 -3.07 -21.92 -17.34
CA VAL A 109 -3.69 -20.62 -17.69
C VAL A 109 -5.23 -20.72 -17.77
N ASN A 110 -5.83 -21.89 -18.01
CA ASN A 110 -7.21 -21.94 -18.52
C ASN A 110 -8.21 -22.85 -17.79
N ASN A 111 -7.93 -23.30 -16.55
CA ASN A 111 -8.94 -23.97 -15.72
C ASN A 111 -9.95 -22.97 -15.10
N GLY A 112 -10.56 -22.12 -15.94
CA GLY A 112 -11.66 -21.22 -15.58
C GLY A 112 -11.25 -19.79 -15.19
N ASN A 113 -10.46 -19.10 -16.03
CA ASN A 113 -10.08 -17.68 -15.87
C ASN A 113 -9.15 -17.36 -14.68
N LEU A 114 -8.25 -18.29 -14.33
CA LEU A 114 -7.49 -18.22 -13.07
C LEU A 114 -6.12 -17.56 -13.19
N CYS A 115 -5.53 -17.55 -14.38
CA CYS A 115 -4.19 -17.02 -14.64
C CYS A 115 -4.09 -16.63 -16.11
N PHE A 116 -3.46 -15.51 -16.42
CA PHE A 116 -3.32 -14.97 -17.77
C PHE A 116 -1.89 -14.49 -17.94
N GLU A 117 -1.22 -14.93 -19.00
CA GLU A 117 -0.01 -14.22 -19.43
C GLU A 117 -0.43 -12.85 -19.97
N ILE A 118 0.23 -11.81 -19.49
CA ILE A 118 0.00 -10.42 -19.88
C ILE A 118 1.29 -9.82 -20.43
N THR A 119 1.14 -8.79 -21.24
CA THR A 119 2.27 -7.97 -21.72
C THR A 119 2.86 -7.13 -20.59
N PHE A 120 4.09 -6.62 -20.79
CA PHE A 120 4.67 -5.66 -19.86
C PHE A 120 3.82 -4.38 -19.75
N GLU A 121 3.22 -3.93 -20.84
CA GLU A 121 2.36 -2.74 -20.85
C GLU A 121 1.12 -2.95 -19.98
N GLU A 122 0.45 -4.09 -20.10
CA GLU A 122 -0.67 -4.45 -19.24
C GLU A 122 -0.24 -4.58 -17.77
N TYR A 123 0.91 -5.20 -17.51
CA TYR A 123 1.47 -5.28 -16.15
C TYR A 123 1.71 -3.89 -15.54
N ALA A 124 2.35 -2.99 -16.29
CA ALA A 124 2.60 -1.61 -15.87
C ALA A 124 1.31 -0.85 -15.59
N GLN A 125 0.28 -1.02 -16.43
CA GLN A 125 -1.03 -0.41 -16.23
C GLN A 125 -1.73 -0.93 -14.96
N GLU A 126 -1.62 -2.22 -14.63
CA GLU A 126 -2.21 -2.76 -13.40
C GLU A 126 -1.52 -2.22 -12.13
N LEU A 127 -0.20 -1.99 -12.18
CA LEU A 127 0.53 -1.31 -11.11
C LEU A 127 0.14 0.16 -10.99
N GLU A 128 0.04 0.88 -12.11
CA GLU A 128 -0.40 2.28 -12.15
C GLU A 128 -1.80 2.44 -11.56
N LYS A 129 -2.76 1.57 -11.95
CA LYS A 129 -4.12 1.55 -11.39
C LYS A 129 -4.10 1.33 -9.88
N THR A 130 -3.25 0.42 -9.41
CA THR A 130 -3.11 0.13 -7.97
C THR A 130 -2.58 1.35 -7.21
N VAL A 131 -1.51 1.98 -7.71
CA VAL A 131 -0.97 3.21 -7.09
C VAL A 131 -1.98 4.35 -7.14
N THR A 132 -2.63 4.57 -8.27
CA THR A 132 -3.66 5.60 -8.45
C THR A 132 -4.85 5.39 -7.51
N PHE A 133 -5.29 4.14 -7.34
CA PHE A 133 -6.33 3.78 -6.37
C PHE A 133 -5.93 4.20 -4.95
N HIS A 134 -4.70 3.91 -4.53
CA HIS A 134 -4.20 4.32 -3.21
C HIS A 134 -4.03 5.83 -3.08
N ILE A 135 -3.52 6.52 -4.09
CA ILE A 135 -3.42 7.98 -4.08
C ILE A 135 -4.81 8.60 -3.86
N ASN A 136 -5.81 8.14 -4.60
CA ASN A 136 -7.18 8.63 -4.47
C ASN A 136 -7.78 8.32 -3.11
N LYS A 137 -7.58 7.08 -2.61
CA LYS A 137 -7.99 6.68 -1.27
C LYS A 137 -7.37 7.57 -0.20
N ARG A 138 -6.05 7.80 -0.26
CA ARG A 138 -5.33 8.65 0.70
C ARG A 138 -5.78 10.11 0.62
N LYS A 139 -5.97 10.66 -0.57
CA LYS A 139 -6.53 12.02 -0.74
C LYS A 139 -7.93 12.15 -0.12
N ALA A 140 -8.74 11.10 -0.19
CA ALA A 140 -10.07 11.08 0.42
C ALA A 140 -10.03 10.97 1.95
N THR A 141 -9.08 10.21 2.52
CA THR A 141 -9.05 9.97 3.98
C THR A 141 -8.16 10.94 4.76
N ILE A 142 -7.24 11.65 4.12
CA ILE A 142 -6.22 12.48 4.82
C ILE A 142 -6.85 13.52 5.77
N TYR A 143 -7.99 14.10 5.38
CA TYR A 143 -8.70 15.09 6.20
C TYR A 143 -9.36 14.45 7.43
N ASP A 144 -9.95 13.27 7.28
CA ASP A 144 -10.61 12.57 8.38
C ASP A 144 -9.58 12.02 9.38
N GLU A 145 -8.44 11.53 8.88
CA GLU A 145 -7.29 11.14 9.69
C GLU A 145 -6.72 12.34 10.47
N GLU A 146 -6.51 13.48 9.80
CA GLU A 146 -6.10 14.75 10.44
C GLU A 146 -7.10 15.18 11.52
N LYS A 147 -8.39 15.19 11.21
CA LYS A 147 -9.45 15.61 12.13
C LYS A 147 -9.48 14.71 13.37
N SER A 148 -9.39 13.40 13.19
CA SER A 148 -9.39 12.44 14.29
C SER A 148 -8.16 12.62 15.18
N PHE A 149 -6.99 12.84 14.59
CA PHE A 149 -5.76 13.13 15.33
C PHE A 149 -5.83 14.49 16.04
N ARG A 150 -6.35 15.54 15.39
CA ARG A 150 -6.58 16.85 16.00
C ARG A 150 -7.44 16.71 17.26
N GLN A 151 -8.54 15.96 17.18
CA GLN A 151 -9.42 15.70 18.32
C GLN A 151 -8.71 14.96 19.45
N SER A 152 -7.81 14.01 19.16
CA SER A 152 -7.06 13.30 20.20
C SER A 152 -6.06 14.21 20.92
N ILE A 153 -5.35 15.06 20.17
CA ILE A 153 -4.36 16.01 20.73
C ILE A 153 -5.03 17.11 21.54
N PHE A 154 -6.18 17.60 21.07
CA PHE A 154 -6.82 18.77 21.65
C PHE A 154 -8.10 18.47 22.41
N SER A 155 -8.44 17.22 22.72
CA SER A 155 -9.68 16.74 23.39
C SER A 155 -10.35 17.64 24.48
N LYS A 156 -9.63 18.58 25.09
CA LYS A 156 -10.13 19.59 26.05
C LYS A 156 -10.48 20.97 25.46
N TYR A 157 -10.07 21.26 24.23
CA TYR A 157 -10.33 22.47 23.46
C TYR A 157 -11.31 22.10 22.34
N ASP A 158 -12.58 22.35 22.57
CA ASP A 158 -13.59 22.35 21.52
C ASP A 158 -13.22 23.42 20.45
N GLU A 159 -13.73 23.32 19.22
CA GLU A 159 -13.46 24.28 18.14
C GLU A 159 -13.77 25.73 18.59
N THR A 160 -14.72 25.87 19.52
CA THR A 160 -15.10 27.14 20.16
C THR A 160 -14.03 27.71 21.09
N ALA A 161 -13.21 26.88 21.73
CA ALA A 161 -12.13 27.30 22.62
C ALA A 161 -10.94 27.90 21.85
N ALA A 162 -10.73 27.48 20.59
CA ALA A 162 -9.73 28.10 19.71
C ALA A 162 -10.12 29.55 19.34
N ILE A 163 -11.42 29.82 19.15
CA ILE A 163 -11.94 31.15 18.81
C ILE A 163 -12.00 32.05 20.06
N ALA A 164 -12.57 31.56 21.16
CA ALA A 164 -12.65 32.30 22.42
C ALA A 164 -11.26 32.54 23.05
N GLY A 165 -10.29 31.66 22.76
CA GLY A 165 -8.91 31.78 23.22
C GLY A 165 -8.18 33.02 22.72
N ILE A 166 -8.58 33.60 21.58
CA ILE A 166 -7.91 34.77 21.00
C ILE A 166 -8.09 36.02 21.88
N TYR A 167 -9.32 36.28 22.35
CA TYR A 167 -9.61 37.43 23.20
C TYR A 167 -8.94 37.31 24.58
N LYS A 168 -9.00 36.14 25.20
CA LYS A 168 -8.30 35.87 26.47
C LYS A 168 -6.79 35.96 26.32
N TYR A 169 -6.25 35.58 25.16
CA TYR A 169 -4.82 35.71 24.86
C TYR A 169 -4.38 37.18 24.75
N GLN A 170 -5.16 38.03 24.08
CA GLN A 170 -4.87 39.47 24.01
C GLN A 170 -4.93 40.13 25.40
N GLU A 171 -5.96 39.85 26.20
CA GLU A 171 -6.06 40.32 27.59
C GLU A 171 -4.87 39.85 28.45
N ALA A 172 -4.39 38.62 28.21
CA ALA A 172 -3.21 38.09 28.90
C ALA A 172 -1.93 38.83 28.50
N LEU A 173 -1.73 39.15 27.21
CA LEU A 173 -0.60 39.95 26.75
C LEU A 173 -0.62 41.36 27.35
N GLU A 174 -1.80 41.99 27.43
CA GLU A 174 -1.97 43.30 28.08
C GLU A 174 -1.59 43.27 29.56
N LEU A 175 -2.04 42.25 30.31
CA LEU A 175 -1.68 42.07 31.72
C LEU A 175 -0.18 41.83 31.94
N LEU A 176 0.46 41.07 31.05
CA LEU A 176 1.90 40.80 31.12
C LEU A 176 2.73 42.04 30.77
N ALA A 177 2.20 42.94 29.94
CA ALA A 177 2.83 44.23 29.64
C ALA A 177 2.53 45.31 30.69
N ASN A 178 1.35 45.26 31.33
CA ASN A 178 0.90 46.19 32.36
C ASN A 178 -0.02 45.48 33.37
N GLU A 179 0.47 45.28 34.59
CA GLU A 179 -0.28 44.60 35.66
C GLU A 179 -1.59 45.29 36.06
N ASN A 180 -1.78 46.56 35.68
CA ASN A 180 -3.00 47.33 35.93
C ASN A 180 -4.03 47.27 34.78
N ALA A 181 -3.77 46.51 33.71
CA ALA A 181 -4.74 46.31 32.62
C ALA A 181 -6.06 45.70 33.15
N LEU A 182 -7.20 46.10 32.57
CA LEU A 182 -8.52 45.65 33.02
C LEU A 182 -8.66 44.13 32.88
N ALA A 183 -8.42 43.58 31.68
CA ALA A 183 -8.38 42.14 31.38
C ALA A 183 -9.39 41.29 32.19
N PRO A 184 -10.70 41.62 32.08
CA PRO A 184 -11.72 41.12 32.98
C PRO A 184 -11.85 39.59 32.96
N GLN A 185 -11.65 38.96 31.80
CA GLN A 185 -11.80 37.51 31.68
C GLN A 185 -10.62 36.78 32.32
N VAL A 186 -9.40 37.28 32.12
CA VAL A 186 -8.19 36.69 32.72
C VAL A 186 -8.24 36.83 34.24
N ARG A 187 -8.66 37.98 34.76
CA ARG A 187 -8.80 38.21 36.21
C ARG A 187 -9.91 37.38 36.84
N GLN A 188 -11.05 37.23 36.15
CA GLN A 188 -12.13 36.36 36.61
C GLN A 188 -11.67 34.90 36.69
N GLU A 189 -11.00 34.40 35.65
CA GLU A 189 -10.42 33.05 35.62
C GLU A 189 -9.37 32.86 36.73
N ALA A 190 -8.51 33.86 36.95
CA ALA A 190 -7.51 33.84 38.02
C ALA A 190 -8.16 33.71 39.41
N THR A 191 -9.25 34.45 39.64
CA THR A 191 -10.04 34.40 40.88
C THR A 191 -10.67 33.02 41.08
N ILE A 192 -11.32 32.47 40.04
CA ILE A 192 -11.95 31.14 40.08
C ILE A 192 -10.91 30.05 40.40
N ARG A 193 -9.70 30.17 39.88
CA ARG A 193 -8.63 29.18 40.08
C ARG A 193 -7.71 29.46 41.27
N GLY A 194 -7.95 30.53 42.03
CA GLY A 194 -7.16 30.88 43.22
C GLY A 194 -5.69 31.20 42.92
N VAL A 195 -5.39 31.80 41.77
CA VAL A 195 -4.02 32.21 41.38
C VAL A 195 -3.95 33.71 41.09
N SER A 196 -2.76 34.28 41.03
CA SER A 196 -2.62 35.69 40.65
C SER A 196 -2.99 35.91 39.17
N PRO A 197 -3.48 37.11 38.80
CA PRO A 197 -3.74 37.46 37.40
C PRO A 197 -2.52 37.29 36.49
N SER A 198 -1.31 37.60 36.97
CA SER A 198 -0.06 37.42 36.22
C SER A 198 0.23 35.94 35.93
N VAL A 199 0.11 35.07 36.93
CA VAL A 199 0.28 33.62 36.76
C VAL A 199 -0.76 33.06 35.78
N MET A 200 -2.01 33.55 35.85
CA MET A 200 -3.04 33.15 34.90
C MET A 200 -2.73 33.63 33.48
N ALA A 201 -2.30 34.88 33.33
CA ALA A 201 -1.94 35.46 32.05
C ALA A 201 -0.80 34.67 31.38
N THR A 202 0.26 34.32 32.10
CA THR A 202 1.34 33.44 31.60
C THR A 202 0.80 32.10 31.14
N ARG A 203 -0.04 31.43 31.95
CA ARG A 203 -0.62 30.12 31.58
C ARG A 203 -1.49 30.21 30.32
N ILE A 204 -2.29 31.26 30.18
CA ILE A 204 -3.13 31.47 28.99
C ILE A 204 -2.24 31.69 27.76
N LYS A 205 -1.20 32.52 27.88
CA LYS A 205 -0.23 32.79 26.82
C LYS A 205 0.45 31.49 26.36
N ASP A 206 1.08 30.78 27.29
CA ASP A 206 1.85 29.55 26.97
C ASP A 206 0.95 28.46 26.37
N ASN A 207 -0.27 28.31 26.88
CA ASN A 207 -1.23 27.36 26.33
C ASN A 207 -1.68 27.74 24.91
N HIS A 208 -1.94 29.03 24.65
CA HIS A 208 -2.35 29.50 23.33
C HIS A 208 -1.20 29.34 22.31
N GLU A 209 0.02 29.71 22.68
CA GLU A 209 1.20 29.56 21.82
C GLU A 209 1.46 28.06 21.55
N SER A 210 1.41 27.20 22.58
CA SER A 210 1.55 25.75 22.40
C SER A 210 0.48 25.18 21.48
N PHE A 211 -0.78 25.60 21.63
CA PHE A 211 -1.87 25.21 20.74
C PHE A 211 -1.57 25.62 19.29
N ARG A 212 -1.20 26.88 19.04
CA ARG A 212 -0.85 27.39 17.71
C ARG A 212 0.31 26.64 17.08
N THR A 213 1.36 26.34 17.84
CA THR A 213 2.51 25.57 17.34
C THR A 213 2.07 24.17 16.90
N LYS A 214 1.24 23.49 17.69
CA LYS A 214 0.74 22.15 17.36
C LYS A 214 -0.19 22.14 16.15
N GLU A 215 -1.11 23.11 16.05
CA GLU A 215 -1.99 23.27 14.88
C GLU A 215 -1.20 23.51 13.60
N THR A 216 -0.25 24.45 13.63
CA THR A 216 0.62 24.72 12.47
C THR A 216 1.39 23.48 12.06
N LYS A 217 1.86 22.68 13.02
CA LYS A 217 2.58 21.44 12.76
C LYS A 217 1.70 20.38 12.10
N ILE A 218 0.49 20.16 12.62
CA ILE A 218 -0.48 19.21 12.03
C ILE A 218 -0.82 19.61 10.60
N ALA A 219 -1.16 20.89 10.39
CA ALA A 219 -1.48 21.42 9.07
C ALA A 219 -0.29 21.33 8.10
N GLY A 220 0.93 21.59 8.59
CA GLY A 220 2.17 21.47 7.82
C GLY A 220 2.46 20.04 7.36
N ILE A 221 2.32 19.06 8.27
CA ILE A 221 2.50 17.63 7.94
C ILE A 221 1.47 17.20 6.89
N ARG A 222 0.20 17.57 7.08
CA ARG A 222 -0.86 17.26 6.10
C ARG A 222 -0.57 17.89 4.74
N GLY A 223 -0.23 19.18 4.71
CA GLY A 223 0.11 19.88 3.47
C GLY A 223 1.25 19.19 2.71
N LEU A 224 2.33 18.83 3.42
CA LEU A 224 3.46 18.11 2.83
C LEU A 224 3.04 16.78 2.19
N ILE A 225 2.22 15.98 2.87
CA ILE A 225 1.76 14.68 2.35
C ILE A 225 0.79 14.87 1.18
N GLN A 226 -0.10 15.85 1.26
CA GLN A 226 -1.00 16.18 0.16
C GLN A 226 -0.23 16.64 -1.08
N ASP A 227 0.81 17.45 -0.92
CA ASP A 227 1.67 17.89 -2.03
C ASP A 227 2.41 16.71 -2.65
N ARG A 228 2.95 15.80 -1.85
CA ARG A 228 3.58 14.56 -2.35
C ARG A 228 2.61 13.69 -3.14
N LEU A 229 1.39 13.51 -2.64
CA LEU A 229 0.34 12.76 -3.34
C LEU A 229 -0.15 13.45 -4.63
N ASN A 230 -0.09 14.78 -4.69
CA ASN A 230 -0.45 15.55 -5.88
C ASN A 230 0.65 15.54 -6.95
N ASN A 231 1.91 15.47 -6.52
CA ASN A 231 3.07 15.55 -7.40
C ASN A 231 3.67 14.18 -7.76
N PHE A 232 3.13 13.08 -7.23
CA PHE A 232 3.56 11.74 -7.62
C PHE A 232 3.17 11.48 -9.09
N VAL A 233 4.16 11.07 -9.89
CA VAL A 233 3.98 10.70 -11.30
C VAL A 233 4.46 9.27 -11.45
N PHE A 234 3.58 8.40 -11.94
CA PHE A 234 3.92 7.01 -12.21
C PHE A 234 4.64 6.91 -13.56
N ASP A 235 5.85 6.33 -13.59
CA ASP A 235 6.57 6.05 -14.83
C ASP A 235 6.25 4.63 -15.29
N VAL A 236 5.51 4.51 -16.39
CA VAL A 236 5.14 3.23 -17.00
C VAL A 236 6.35 2.47 -17.56
N ASN A 237 7.45 3.15 -17.88
CA ASN A 237 8.67 2.52 -18.38
C ASN A 237 9.52 1.92 -17.25
N ASP A 238 9.34 2.42 -16.02
CA ASP A 238 9.88 1.87 -14.79
C ASP A 238 8.74 1.62 -13.78
N ALA A 239 7.80 0.77 -14.19
CA ALA A 239 6.58 0.53 -13.42
C ALA A 239 6.87 -0.07 -12.03
N VAL A 240 7.85 -0.97 -11.94
CA VAL A 240 8.27 -1.59 -10.68
C VAL A 240 9.00 -0.58 -9.79
N GLY A 241 9.90 0.24 -10.36
CA GLY A 241 10.55 1.33 -9.63
C GLY A 241 9.54 2.32 -9.08
N SER A 242 8.58 2.76 -9.90
CA SER A 242 7.49 3.66 -9.49
C SER A 242 6.60 3.06 -8.39
N TYR A 243 6.21 1.79 -8.53
CA TYR A 243 5.46 1.07 -7.50
C TYR A 243 6.23 1.02 -6.19
N ASN A 244 7.51 0.62 -6.22
CA ASN A 244 8.35 0.54 -5.03
C ASN A 244 8.62 1.91 -4.40
N GLU A 245 8.76 2.97 -5.20
CA GLU A 245 8.89 4.34 -4.71
C GLU A 245 7.64 4.75 -3.91
N PHE A 246 6.45 4.46 -4.43
CA PHE A 246 5.20 4.80 -3.76
C PHE A 246 5.06 4.11 -2.39
N TYR A 247 5.53 2.87 -2.26
CA TYR A 247 5.51 2.15 -0.98
C TYR A 247 6.80 2.29 -0.15
N SER A 248 7.69 3.18 -0.56
CA SER A 248 8.93 3.44 0.17
C SER A 248 8.67 4.09 1.53
N LEU A 249 9.64 3.92 2.43
CA LEU A 249 9.63 4.48 3.77
C LEU A 249 10.53 5.72 3.84
N ASP A 250 10.05 6.75 4.52
CA ASP A 250 10.81 7.93 4.91
C ASP A 250 11.38 7.74 6.32
N ILE A 251 12.62 8.17 6.52
CA ILE A 251 13.21 8.33 7.86
C ILE A 251 12.80 9.71 8.40
N ILE A 252 12.11 9.73 9.54
CA ILE A 252 11.63 10.96 10.18
C ILE A 252 12.37 11.31 11.48
N GLY A 253 13.30 10.46 11.89
CA GLY A 253 14.07 10.64 13.11
C GLY A 253 14.90 9.41 13.43
N THR A 254 15.58 9.46 14.57
CA THR A 254 16.34 8.33 15.12
C THR A 254 16.04 8.19 16.61
N ARG A 255 16.10 6.97 17.12
CA ARG A 255 16.06 6.69 18.56
C ARG A 255 17.13 5.72 18.94
N THR A 256 17.54 5.81 20.19
CA THR A 256 18.45 4.87 20.79
C THR A 256 17.68 3.68 21.37
N GLU A 257 18.13 2.47 21.07
CA GLU A 257 17.63 1.22 21.64
C GLU A 257 18.78 0.37 22.18
N MET A 258 18.56 -0.31 23.30
CA MET A 258 19.44 -1.37 23.75
C MET A 258 19.15 -2.63 22.93
N ARG A 259 20.14 -3.14 22.20
CA ARG A 259 20.04 -4.38 21.43
C ARG A 259 21.11 -5.36 21.88
N LEU A 260 20.84 -6.65 21.76
CA LEU A 260 21.84 -7.67 22.02
C LEU A 260 22.99 -7.52 21.02
N ASN A 261 24.21 -7.55 21.53
CA ASN A 261 25.41 -7.51 20.71
C ASN A 261 25.48 -8.82 19.89
N PRO A 262 25.43 -8.76 18.55
CA PRO A 262 25.54 -9.96 17.72
C PRO A 262 26.91 -10.62 17.83
N GLU A 263 27.94 -9.89 18.27
CA GLU A 263 29.32 -10.37 18.43
C GLU A 263 29.63 -10.86 19.85
N ALA A 264 28.79 -10.54 20.84
CA ALA A 264 28.96 -10.94 22.23
C ALA A 264 27.63 -11.36 22.88
N PRO A 265 27.29 -12.66 22.84
CA PRO A 265 26.04 -13.17 23.40
C PRO A 265 25.88 -12.82 24.89
N GLY A 266 24.82 -12.07 25.21
CA GLY A 266 24.49 -11.65 26.59
C GLY A 266 24.88 -10.21 26.92
N GLU A 267 25.63 -9.52 26.07
CA GLU A 267 25.90 -8.09 26.18
C GLU A 267 24.82 -7.29 25.45
N GLN A 268 24.36 -6.18 26.05
CA GLN A 268 23.50 -5.22 25.37
C GLN A 268 24.33 -4.00 24.96
N ILE A 269 24.21 -3.60 23.71
CA ILE A 269 24.82 -2.41 23.15
C ILE A 269 23.77 -1.36 22.81
N GLU A 270 24.14 -0.12 23.00
CA GLU A 270 23.36 1.04 22.61
C GLU A 270 23.43 1.19 21.08
N THR A 271 22.28 1.06 20.40
CA THR A 271 22.19 1.15 18.93
C THR A 271 21.23 2.26 18.52
N THR A 272 21.67 3.13 17.61
CA THR A 272 20.81 4.12 16.97
C THR A 272 19.98 3.47 15.87
N VAL A 273 18.66 3.60 15.95
CA VAL A 273 17.71 3.00 15.01
C VAL A 273 16.89 4.11 14.35
N ASN A 274 16.73 4.01 13.03
CA ASN A 274 15.90 4.93 12.26
C ASN A 274 14.42 4.73 12.58
N ILE A 275 13.71 5.84 12.74
CA ILE A 275 12.25 5.84 12.83
C ILE A 275 11.72 6.09 11.42
N THR A 276 11.04 5.09 10.88
CA THR A 276 10.54 5.10 9.50
C THR A 276 9.03 5.13 9.44
N VAL A 277 8.50 5.85 8.47
CA VAL A 277 7.05 5.92 8.16
C VAL A 277 6.84 5.83 6.66
N PRO A 278 5.68 5.36 6.16
CA PRO A 278 5.43 5.36 4.73
C PRO A 278 5.46 6.79 4.16
N LYS A 279 6.17 6.96 3.03
CA LYS A 279 6.48 8.28 2.44
C LYS A 279 5.24 9.08 2.05
N TYR A 280 4.18 8.40 1.63
CA TYR A 280 2.92 8.99 1.15
C TYR A 280 1.75 8.81 2.14
N GLU A 281 2.03 8.33 3.36
CA GLU A 281 1.03 8.26 4.42
C GLU A 281 1.18 9.40 5.41
N LEU A 282 0.03 9.81 5.95
CA LEU A 282 -0.06 10.89 6.90
C LEU A 282 0.76 10.60 8.16
N ALA A 283 0.61 9.39 8.73
CA ALA A 283 1.39 8.89 9.87
C ALA A 283 1.57 9.97 10.97
N LEU A 284 0.48 10.69 11.27
CA LEU A 284 0.52 11.95 12.03
C LEU A 284 1.09 11.72 13.43
N GLU A 285 0.72 10.64 14.11
CA GLU A 285 1.26 10.31 15.44
C GLU A 285 2.80 10.25 15.41
N GLN A 286 3.36 9.44 14.51
CA GLN A 286 4.80 9.27 14.41
C GLN A 286 5.48 10.59 13.98
N ARG A 287 4.98 11.25 12.94
CA ARG A 287 5.57 12.49 12.42
C ARG A 287 5.49 13.65 13.43
N PHE A 288 4.41 13.73 14.19
CA PHE A 288 4.16 14.80 15.15
C PHE A 288 5.06 14.71 16.39
N TYR A 289 5.46 13.52 16.83
CA TYR A 289 6.33 13.37 18.01
C TYR A 289 7.83 13.36 17.71
N GLN A 290 8.24 13.25 16.44
CA GLN A 290 9.66 13.18 16.05
C GLN A 290 10.27 14.50 15.57
N THR A 291 9.43 15.42 15.08
CA THR A 291 9.85 16.79 14.73
C THR A 291 9.71 17.74 15.90
#